data_AF-A0A7L4BK06-F1
#
_entry.id   AF-A0A7L4BK06-F1
#
_cell.length_a   1.000
_cell.length_b   1.000
_cell.length_c   1.000
_cell.angle_alpha   90.00
_cell.angle_beta   90.00
_cell.angle_gamma   90.00
#
_symmetry.space_group_name_H-M   'P 1'
#
loop_
_entity.id
_entity.type
_entity.pdbx_description
1 polymer ?
#
loop_
_entity_poly.entity_id
_entity_poly.type
_entity_poly.pdbx_seq_one_letter_code
_entity_poly.pdbx_strand_id
1 'polypeptide(L)'
;MSMDITFLGTGSAYPSPTRGASALVLRREGECWLFDCGEGTQTQFMKSHLRAGRITKIFITHLHGDHFFGLPGLLCTISLQSSPDPNKPPVDIYGPLGLRNFIWRSMELSHSQLLFPYAVHELVPTRDQCPAEEFKEFSYLDRGEVSPQGAQGRILHLDPGENSYLLVEDEQLVLKAFRLFHRIPSFGFVVEEKPRTGKLNVQKLKDLG
;
A
#
# COMPACT_ATOMS: atom_id res chain seq x y z
N MET A 1 -5.28 -8.58 19.85
CA MET A 1 -4.87 -9.08 18.53
C MET A 1 -3.36 -9.06 18.45
N SER A 2 -2.74 -9.95 17.69
CA SER A 2 -1.31 -9.85 17.40
C SER A 2 -1.14 -9.09 16.09
N MET A 3 -0.43 -7.96 16.13
CA MET A 3 0.15 -7.35 14.95
C MET A 3 1.62 -7.71 14.91
N ASP A 4 2.11 -8.08 13.74
CA ASP A 4 3.52 -8.34 13.54
C ASP A 4 4.01 -7.75 12.23
N ILE A 5 5.30 -7.39 12.21
CA ILE A 5 5.96 -6.78 11.06
C ILE A 5 7.00 -7.76 10.54
N THR A 6 6.99 -7.98 9.23
CA THR A 6 8.01 -8.75 8.52
C THR A 6 8.67 -7.88 7.47
N PHE A 7 9.99 -7.74 7.55
CA PHE A 7 10.78 -7.06 6.52
C PHE A 7 11.07 -8.05 5.38
N LEU A 8 10.61 -7.73 4.18
CA LEU A 8 10.93 -8.50 2.97
C LEU A 8 12.17 -7.94 2.27
N GLY A 9 12.41 -6.64 2.40
CA GLY A 9 13.64 -6.01 1.95
C GLY A 9 13.98 -4.77 2.76
N THR A 10 15.28 -4.47 2.82
CA THR A 10 15.90 -3.45 3.69
C THR A 10 17.08 -2.75 3.02
N GLY A 11 17.23 -2.93 1.71
CA GLY A 11 18.24 -2.26 0.88
C GLY A 11 17.74 -0.90 0.42
N SER A 12 18.66 0.03 0.21
CA SER A 12 18.39 1.35 -0.35
C SER A 12 18.70 1.33 -1.85
N ALA A 13 17.90 2.05 -2.65
CA ALA A 13 18.10 2.32 -4.08
C ALA A 13 17.98 1.11 -5.05
N TYR A 14 18.41 -0.09 -4.65
CA TYR A 14 18.30 -1.30 -5.48
C TYR A 14 18.43 -2.57 -4.63
N PRO A 15 17.90 -3.72 -5.10
CA PRO A 15 18.10 -5.00 -4.42
C PRO A 15 19.54 -5.50 -4.58
N SER A 16 20.01 -6.26 -3.60
CA SER A 16 21.29 -6.96 -3.58
C SER A 16 21.08 -8.42 -3.13
N PRO A 17 22.07 -9.31 -3.31
CA PRO A 17 21.97 -10.68 -2.84
C PRO A 17 21.69 -10.82 -1.33
N THR A 18 22.10 -9.86 -0.51
CA THR A 18 21.95 -9.89 0.95
C THR A 18 20.77 -9.06 1.47
N ARG A 19 20.27 -8.10 0.67
CA ARG A 19 19.15 -7.22 1.03
C ARG A 19 18.29 -6.92 -0.18
N GLY A 20 17.03 -7.34 -0.17
CA GLY A 20 16.04 -6.91 -1.17
C GLY A 20 15.73 -5.42 -1.09
N ALA A 21 15.15 -4.86 -2.16
CA ALA A 21 14.64 -3.49 -2.19
C ALA A 21 13.47 -3.29 -1.21
N SER A 22 13.08 -2.04 -0.95
CA SER A 22 12.12 -1.68 0.09
C SER A 22 10.79 -2.45 -0.02
N ALA A 23 10.48 -3.23 1.01
CA ALA A 23 9.21 -3.92 1.20
C ALA A 23 9.05 -4.40 2.64
N LEU A 24 7.92 -4.05 3.26
CA LEU A 24 7.56 -4.40 4.62
C LEU A 24 6.11 -4.89 4.65
N VAL A 25 5.84 -5.96 5.40
CA VAL A 25 4.48 -6.45 5.61
C VAL A 25 4.06 -6.25 7.06
N LEU A 26 2.95 -5.56 7.25
CA LEU A 26 2.19 -5.57 8.50
C LEU A 26 1.13 -6.67 8.40
N ARG A 27 1.17 -7.65 9.30
CA ARG A 27 0.16 -8.70 9.39
C ARG A 27 -0.77 -8.46 10.57
N ARG A 28 -2.07 -8.56 10.32
CA ARG A 28 -3.14 -8.41 11.32
C ARG A 28 -4.30 -9.33 10.93
N GLU A 29 -4.81 -10.09 11.91
CA GLU A 29 -6.00 -10.96 11.70
C GLU A 29 -5.89 -11.89 10.47
N GLY A 30 -4.66 -12.26 10.11
CA GLY A 30 -4.36 -13.10 8.95
C GLY A 30 -4.37 -12.38 7.60
N GLU A 31 -4.68 -11.08 7.56
CA GLU A 31 -4.47 -10.21 6.40
C GLU A 31 -3.04 -9.68 6.35
N CYS A 32 -2.55 -9.41 5.14
CA CYS A 32 -1.26 -8.78 4.91
C CYS A 32 -1.44 -7.40 4.28
N TRP A 33 -0.85 -6.39 4.90
CA TRP A 33 -0.74 -5.03 4.37
C TRP A 33 0.70 -4.80 3.98
N LEU A 34 0.94 -4.56 2.70
CA LEU A 34 2.27 -4.37 2.14
C LEU A 34 2.61 -2.89 2.06
N PHE A 35 3.75 -2.49 2.59
CA PHE A 35 4.32 -1.15 2.51
C PHE A 35 5.56 -1.20 1.61
N ASP A 36 5.50 -0.48 0.51
CA ASP A 36 6.40 -0.55 -0.66
C ASP A 36 6.50 -1.93 -1.30
N CYS A 37 6.87 -1.94 -2.57
CA CYS A 37 7.00 -3.14 -3.40
C CYS A 37 8.16 -2.97 -4.39
N GLY A 38 9.37 -2.84 -3.88
CA GLY A 38 10.59 -2.83 -4.69
C GLY A 38 10.78 -4.10 -5.52
N GLU A 39 11.69 -4.04 -6.50
CA GLU A 39 12.01 -5.18 -7.34
C GLU A 39 12.39 -6.43 -6.52
N GLY A 40 11.87 -7.59 -6.91
CA GLY A 40 12.11 -8.87 -6.23
C GLY A 40 11.21 -9.14 -5.01
N THR A 41 10.32 -8.21 -4.61
CA THR A 41 9.41 -8.38 -3.47
C THR A 41 8.59 -9.68 -3.54
N GLN A 42 8.09 -10.06 -4.72
CA GLN A 42 7.36 -11.33 -4.91
C GLN A 42 8.18 -12.56 -4.54
N THR A 43 9.48 -12.58 -4.86
CA THR A 43 10.37 -13.68 -4.52
C THR A 43 10.69 -13.68 -3.02
N GLN A 44 10.78 -12.50 -2.41
CA GLN A 44 10.95 -12.38 -0.96
C GLN A 44 9.70 -12.89 -0.21
N PHE A 45 8.50 -12.68 -0.74
CA PHE A 45 7.29 -13.36 -0.24
C PHE A 45 7.43 -14.88 -0.30
N MET A 46 7.86 -15.43 -1.43
CA MET A 46 8.02 -16.89 -1.61
C MET A 46 9.03 -17.52 -0.65
N LYS A 47 10.09 -16.78 -0.27
CA LYS A 47 11.10 -17.22 0.71
C LYS A 47 10.62 -17.06 2.16
N SER A 48 9.63 -16.20 2.39
CA SER A 48 9.09 -15.92 3.71
C SER A 48 8.01 -16.94 4.12
N HIS A 49 7.56 -16.85 5.36
CA HIS A 49 6.42 -17.59 5.85
C HIS A 49 5.06 -16.98 5.45
N LEU A 50 5.06 -15.83 4.77
CA LEU A 50 3.87 -15.11 4.34
C LEU A 50 3.33 -15.64 3.01
N ARG A 51 2.07 -15.31 2.71
CA ARG A 51 1.40 -15.68 1.46
C ARG A 51 0.96 -14.42 0.72
N ALA A 52 1.46 -14.20 -0.50
CA ALA A 52 1.09 -13.04 -1.31
C ALA A 52 -0.43 -12.97 -1.56
N GLY A 53 -1.12 -14.10 -1.68
CA GLY A 53 -2.58 -14.14 -1.82
C GLY A 53 -3.39 -13.64 -0.61
N ARG A 54 -2.74 -13.36 0.54
CA ARG A 54 -3.36 -12.74 1.72
C ARG A 54 -3.21 -11.21 1.75
N ILE A 55 -2.61 -10.63 0.72
CA ILE A 55 -2.49 -9.18 0.58
C ILE A 55 -3.87 -8.59 0.29
N THR A 56 -4.34 -7.72 1.18
CA THR A 56 -5.60 -6.98 1.00
C THR A 56 -5.35 -5.51 0.70
N LYS A 57 -4.21 -4.95 1.15
CA LYS A 57 -3.84 -3.55 0.94
C LYS A 57 -2.35 -3.40 0.63
N ILE A 58 -2.04 -2.46 -0.27
CA ILE A 58 -0.68 -2.08 -0.66
C ILE A 58 -0.54 -0.56 -0.50
N PHE A 59 0.56 -0.10 0.10
CA PHE A 59 0.85 1.31 0.35
C PHE A 59 2.22 1.65 -0.22
N ILE A 60 2.29 2.52 -1.22
CA ILE A 60 3.53 2.97 -1.85
C ILE A 60 3.89 4.35 -1.32
N THR A 61 5.08 4.46 -0.73
CA THR A 61 5.56 5.72 -0.12
C THR A 61 5.89 6.78 -1.16
N HIS A 62 6.56 6.41 -2.24
CA HIS A 62 6.95 7.31 -3.34
C HIS A 62 7.30 6.54 -4.62
N LEU A 63 7.38 7.25 -5.75
CA LEU A 63 7.61 6.67 -7.08
C LEU A 63 9.09 6.59 -7.49
N HIS A 64 9.98 6.21 -6.57
CA HIS A 64 11.31 5.71 -6.94
C HIS A 64 11.24 4.20 -7.16
N GLY A 65 11.98 3.69 -8.14
CA GLY A 65 11.84 2.31 -8.60
C GLY A 65 12.01 1.24 -7.54
N ASP A 66 12.91 1.47 -6.58
CA ASP A 66 13.16 0.58 -5.44
C ASP A 66 12.00 0.48 -4.44
N HIS A 67 10.93 1.24 -4.64
CA HIS A 67 9.71 1.21 -3.82
C HIS A 67 8.48 0.69 -4.58
N PHE A 68 8.50 0.54 -5.91
CA PHE A 68 7.29 0.08 -6.65
C PHE A 68 7.52 -0.74 -7.92
N PHE A 69 8.75 -0.91 -8.42
CA PHE A 69 8.99 -1.67 -9.66
C PHE A 69 8.65 -3.17 -9.55
N GLY A 70 8.60 -3.73 -8.33
CA GLY A 70 8.14 -5.09 -8.11
C GLY A 70 6.63 -5.28 -8.22
N LEU A 71 5.86 -4.18 -8.24
CA LEU A 71 4.41 -4.22 -8.13
C LEU A 71 3.72 -4.95 -9.30
N PRO A 72 4.05 -4.70 -10.58
CA PRO A 72 3.40 -5.42 -11.69
C PRO A 72 3.62 -6.93 -11.59
N GLY A 73 4.87 -7.36 -11.32
CA GLY A 73 5.20 -8.78 -11.18
C GLY A 73 4.48 -9.43 -9.99
N LEU A 74 4.40 -8.74 -8.85
CA LEU A 74 3.67 -9.22 -7.68
C LEU A 74 2.17 -9.43 -7.99
N LEU A 75 1.52 -8.46 -8.65
CA LEU A 75 0.11 -8.56 -9.02
C LEU A 75 -0.16 -9.75 -9.96
N CYS A 76 0.67 -9.93 -10.98
CA CYS A 76 0.58 -11.09 -11.87
C CYS A 76 0.75 -12.41 -11.12
N THR A 77 1.70 -12.51 -10.20
CA THR A 77 1.92 -13.71 -9.38
C THR A 77 0.74 -13.99 -8.45
N ILE A 78 0.14 -12.97 -7.83
CA ILE A 78 -1.08 -13.13 -7.03
C ILE A 78 -2.23 -13.64 -7.92
N SER A 79 -2.35 -13.13 -9.15
CA SER A 79 -3.38 -13.55 -10.10
C SER A 79 -3.25 -15.02 -10.46
N LEU A 80 -2.03 -15.46 -10.83
CA LEU A 80 -1.74 -16.86 -11.18
C LEU A 80 -1.98 -17.85 -10.03
N GLN A 81 -1.92 -17.37 -8.79
CA GLN A 81 -2.19 -18.17 -7.58
C GLN A 81 -3.64 -18.03 -7.09
N SER A 82 -4.45 -17.20 -7.73
CA SER A 82 -5.84 -16.98 -7.35
C SER A 82 -6.77 -17.82 -8.23
N SER A 83 -7.81 -18.37 -7.61
CA SER A 83 -8.99 -18.82 -8.36
C SER A 83 -9.89 -17.62 -8.66
N PRO A 84 -10.55 -17.58 -9.82
CA PRO A 84 -11.56 -16.56 -10.09
C PRO A 84 -12.67 -16.64 -9.04
N ASP A 85 -12.89 -15.54 -8.32
CA ASP A 85 -13.96 -15.41 -7.35
C ASP A 85 -14.64 -14.03 -7.54
N PRO A 86 -15.88 -13.99 -8.04
CA PRO A 86 -16.60 -12.74 -8.29
C PRO A 86 -16.95 -11.98 -7.01
N ASN A 87 -16.90 -12.62 -5.85
CA ASN A 87 -17.20 -12.00 -4.56
C ASN A 87 -15.93 -11.53 -3.82
N LYS A 88 -14.74 -11.77 -4.39
CA LYS A 88 -13.48 -11.38 -3.76
C LYS A 88 -13.39 -9.85 -3.69
N PRO A 89 -13.18 -9.25 -2.51
CA PRO A 89 -13.00 -7.81 -2.40
C PRO A 89 -11.76 -7.35 -3.17
N PRO A 90 -11.75 -6.10 -3.68
CA PRO A 90 -10.60 -5.57 -4.38
C PRO A 90 -9.37 -5.46 -3.47
N VAL A 91 -8.19 -5.67 -4.06
CA VAL A 91 -6.94 -5.24 -3.42
C VAL A 91 -6.84 -3.73 -3.54
N ASP A 92 -6.85 -3.04 -2.41
CA ASP A 92 -6.69 -1.58 -2.38
C ASP A 92 -5.22 -1.20 -2.45
N ILE A 93 -4.85 -0.34 -3.39
CA ILE A 93 -3.49 0.13 -3.62
C ILE A 93 -3.46 1.64 -3.41
N TYR A 94 -2.72 2.10 -2.43
CA TYR A 94 -2.56 3.51 -2.09
C TYR A 94 -1.17 3.98 -2.51
N GLY A 95 -1.05 5.14 -3.13
CA GLY A 95 0.25 5.72 -3.46
C GLY A 95 0.15 7.07 -4.17
N PRO A 96 1.27 7.67 -4.58
CA PRO A 96 1.26 8.98 -5.24
C PRO A 96 0.53 8.98 -6.59
N LEU A 97 0.07 10.15 -7.02
CA LEU A 97 -0.42 10.38 -8.38
C LEU A 97 0.52 9.79 -9.44
N GLY A 98 -0.04 9.00 -10.35
CA GLY A 98 0.66 8.34 -11.46
C GLY A 98 0.79 6.83 -11.27
N LEU A 99 0.63 6.33 -10.04
CA LEU A 99 0.67 4.91 -9.74
C LEU A 99 -0.42 4.13 -10.50
N ARG A 100 -1.62 4.69 -10.64
CA ARG A 100 -2.72 4.03 -11.36
C ARG A 100 -2.35 3.78 -12.82
N ASN A 101 -1.83 4.82 -13.49
CA ASN A 101 -1.44 4.74 -14.89
C ASN A 101 -0.25 3.80 -15.11
N PHE A 102 0.70 3.76 -14.16
CA PHE A 102 1.80 2.80 -14.21
C PHE A 102 1.31 1.36 -14.18
N ILE A 103 0.44 1.01 -13.22
CA ILE A 103 -0.10 -0.35 -13.09
C ILE A 103 -0.92 -0.70 -14.34
N TRP A 104 -1.83 0.19 -14.74
CA TRP A 104 -2.69 -0.01 -15.92
C TRP A 104 -1.88 -0.31 -17.18
N ARG A 105 -0.95 0.58 -17.54
CA ARG A 105 -0.14 0.41 -18.75
C ARG A 105 0.77 -0.81 -18.68
N SER A 106 1.27 -1.16 -17.50
CA SER A 106 2.08 -2.36 -17.32
C SER A 106 1.26 -3.62 -17.63
N MET A 107 0.04 -3.72 -17.09
CA MET A 107 -0.87 -4.85 -17.34
C MET A 107 -1.33 -4.92 -18.79
N GLU A 108 -1.67 -3.77 -19.38
CA GLU A 108 -2.10 -3.64 -20.77
C GLU A 108 -0.99 -4.10 -21.74
N LEU A 109 0.22 -3.55 -21.59
CA LEU A 109 1.36 -3.86 -22.44
C LEU A 109 1.81 -5.32 -22.32
N SER A 110 1.72 -5.92 -21.14
CA SER A 110 2.09 -7.33 -20.91
C SER A 110 0.94 -8.30 -21.19
N HIS A 111 -0.19 -7.84 -21.72
CA HIS A 111 -1.40 -8.65 -21.96
C HIS A 111 -1.85 -9.43 -20.71
N SER A 112 -1.64 -8.86 -19.52
CA SER A 112 -1.90 -9.53 -18.25
C SER A 112 -3.30 -9.20 -17.75
N GLN A 113 -4.15 -10.22 -17.69
CA GLN A 113 -5.49 -10.12 -17.10
C GLN A 113 -5.47 -10.64 -15.66
N LEU A 114 -5.78 -9.77 -14.70
CA LEU A 114 -5.81 -10.15 -13.29
C LEU A 114 -7.12 -10.86 -12.94
N LEU A 115 -7.04 -12.00 -12.26
CA LEU A 115 -8.19 -12.82 -11.83
C LEU A 115 -8.83 -12.30 -10.53
N PHE A 116 -8.48 -11.10 -10.09
CA PHE A 116 -9.01 -10.45 -8.91
C PHE A 116 -9.15 -8.94 -9.17
N PRO A 117 -10.14 -8.28 -8.56
CA PRO A 117 -10.30 -6.84 -8.70
C PRO A 117 -9.22 -6.08 -7.90
N TYR A 118 -8.84 -4.90 -8.36
CA TYR A 118 -7.99 -3.96 -7.62
C TYR A 118 -8.51 -2.53 -7.76
N ALA A 119 -8.22 -1.69 -6.77
CA ALA A 119 -8.53 -0.27 -6.75
C ALA A 119 -7.26 0.52 -6.45
N VAL A 120 -6.97 1.58 -7.22
CA VAL A 120 -5.80 2.45 -6.96
C VAL A 120 -6.26 3.80 -6.45
N HIS A 121 -5.96 4.11 -5.19
CA HIS A 121 -6.24 5.39 -4.56
C HIS A 121 -4.98 6.27 -4.58
N GLU A 122 -5.06 7.43 -5.22
CA GLU A 122 -3.91 8.28 -5.47
C GLU A 122 -3.89 9.48 -4.52
N LEU A 123 -2.78 9.63 -3.80
CA LEU A 123 -2.51 10.76 -2.92
C LEU A 123 -1.96 11.92 -3.75
N VAL A 124 -2.59 13.09 -3.61
CA VAL A 124 -2.15 14.32 -4.27
C VAL A 124 -1.01 14.95 -3.45
N PRO A 125 0.22 14.99 -3.98
CA PRO A 125 1.33 15.62 -3.27
C PRO A 125 1.25 17.14 -3.34
N THR A 126 2.05 17.79 -2.50
CA THR A 126 2.22 19.24 -2.47
C THR A 126 3.66 19.64 -2.83
N ARG A 127 3.84 20.88 -3.30
CA ARG A 127 5.12 21.36 -3.84
C ARG A 127 6.25 21.43 -2.81
N ASP A 128 5.92 21.56 -1.53
CA ASP A 128 6.87 21.60 -0.41
C ASP A 128 7.41 20.22 0.01
N GLN A 129 7.06 19.14 -0.70
CA GLN A 129 7.57 17.78 -0.45
C GLN A 129 8.89 17.47 -1.16
N CYS A 130 9.39 18.35 -2.03
CA CYS A 130 10.65 18.16 -2.74
C CYS A 130 11.27 19.49 -3.17
N PRO A 131 12.53 19.50 -3.64
CA PRO A 131 13.10 20.67 -4.31
C PRO A 131 12.22 21.14 -5.46
N ALA A 132 12.15 22.46 -5.68
CA ALA A 132 11.25 23.06 -6.66
C ALA A 132 11.56 22.60 -8.09
N GLU A 133 12.82 22.29 -8.39
CA GLU A 133 13.28 21.83 -9.70
C GLU A 133 12.90 20.36 -9.96
N GLU A 134 12.66 19.58 -8.91
CA GLU A 134 12.31 18.16 -8.99
C GLU A 134 10.79 17.90 -9.00
N PHE A 135 9.99 18.91 -8.61
CA PHE A 135 8.53 18.79 -8.62
C PHE A 135 8.00 18.71 -10.06
N LYS A 136 7.34 17.60 -10.40
CA LYS A 136 6.68 17.41 -11.68
C LYS A 136 5.20 17.71 -11.56
N GLU A 137 4.69 18.55 -12.46
CA GLU A 137 3.25 18.77 -12.60
C GLU A 137 2.57 17.51 -13.13
N PHE A 138 1.45 17.14 -12.52
CA PHE A 138 0.73 15.90 -12.79
C PHE A 138 -0.30 16.02 -13.94
N SER A 139 -0.26 17.12 -14.69
CA SER A 139 -1.24 17.43 -15.75
C SER A 139 -1.32 16.39 -16.88
N TYR A 140 -0.25 15.63 -17.11
CA TYR A 140 -0.22 14.56 -18.11
C TYR A 140 -1.01 13.30 -17.71
N LEU A 141 -1.45 13.19 -16.45
CA LEU A 141 -2.22 12.06 -15.95
C LEU A 141 -3.73 12.17 -16.25
N ASP A 142 -4.22 13.37 -16.58
CA ASP A 142 -5.64 13.67 -16.78
C ASP A 142 -6.15 13.30 -18.19
N ARG A 143 -5.78 12.12 -18.70
CA ARG A 143 -6.12 11.69 -20.08
C ARG A 143 -7.50 11.04 -20.23
N GLY A 144 -8.34 11.04 -19.20
CA GLY A 144 -9.68 10.43 -19.28
C GLY A 144 -9.69 8.93 -19.57
N GLU A 145 -8.55 8.25 -19.45
CA GLU A 145 -8.42 6.81 -19.65
C GLU A 145 -8.92 6.09 -18.41
N VAL A 146 -10.18 5.63 -18.45
CA VAL A 146 -10.78 4.80 -17.41
C VAL A 146 -10.41 3.35 -17.70
N SER A 147 -9.75 2.70 -16.74
CA SER A 147 -9.50 1.25 -16.77
C SER A 147 -10.84 0.49 -16.84
N PRO A 148 -11.12 -0.32 -17.89
CA PRO A 148 -12.30 -1.19 -17.95
C PRO A 148 -12.32 -2.31 -16.90
N GLN A 149 -11.23 -2.57 -16.17
CA GLN A 149 -11.09 -3.74 -15.27
C GLN A 149 -10.80 -3.36 -13.81
N GLY A 150 -10.69 -2.08 -13.48
CA GLY A 150 -10.39 -1.58 -12.13
C GLY A 150 -11.63 -1.05 -11.42
N ALA A 151 -11.77 -1.33 -10.13
CA ALA A 151 -12.72 -0.59 -9.30
C ALA A 151 -12.32 0.89 -9.26
N GLN A 152 -13.31 1.79 -9.16
CA GLN A 152 -13.06 3.23 -9.19
C GLN A 152 -12.17 3.65 -8.01
N GLY A 153 -10.96 4.06 -8.33
CA GLY A 153 -10.00 4.60 -7.39
C GLY A 153 -10.41 5.97 -6.84
N ARG A 154 -9.92 6.32 -5.65
CA ARG A 154 -10.13 7.64 -5.04
C ARG A 154 -8.95 8.57 -5.38
N ILE A 155 -9.20 9.87 -5.51
CA ILE A 155 -8.16 10.90 -5.46
C ILE A 155 -8.21 11.50 -4.05
N LEU A 156 -7.11 11.42 -3.33
CA LEU A 156 -7.03 11.76 -1.91
C LEU A 156 -6.23 13.05 -1.75
N HIS A 157 -6.91 14.08 -1.25
CA HIS A 157 -6.32 15.39 -0.98
C HIS A 157 -5.90 15.52 0.49
N LEU A 158 -4.90 16.37 0.73
CA LEU A 158 -4.45 16.70 2.07
C LEU A 158 -5.57 17.42 2.82
N ASP A 159 -5.90 16.95 4.02
CA ASP A 159 -6.69 17.74 4.96
C ASP A 159 -5.78 18.80 5.61
N PRO A 160 -6.04 20.11 5.41
CA PRO A 160 -5.19 21.16 5.97
C PRO A 160 -5.34 21.32 7.49
N GLY A 161 -6.46 20.90 8.08
CA GLY A 161 -6.70 20.94 9.53
C GLY A 161 -5.93 19.85 10.27
N GLU A 162 -5.92 18.64 9.70
CA GLU A 162 -5.23 17.48 10.26
C GLU A 162 -3.79 17.30 9.74
N ASN A 163 -3.38 18.06 8.72
CA ASN A 163 -2.13 17.92 7.98
C ASN A 163 -1.83 16.47 7.55
N SER A 164 -2.86 15.73 7.15
CA SER A 164 -2.77 14.31 6.81
C SER A 164 -3.80 13.91 5.75
N TYR A 165 -3.67 12.68 5.24
CA TYR A 165 -4.60 12.05 4.31
C TYR A 165 -5.24 10.87 5.00
N LEU A 166 -6.57 10.83 5.11
CA LEU A 166 -7.28 9.66 5.62
C LEU A 166 -7.35 8.58 4.54
N LEU A 167 -6.73 7.42 4.79
CA LEU A 167 -6.67 6.32 3.81
C LEU A 167 -7.68 5.23 4.13
N VAL A 168 -7.61 4.70 5.35
CA VAL A 168 -8.47 3.60 5.83
C VAL A 168 -8.98 3.96 7.22
N GLU A 169 -10.27 3.73 7.45
CA GLU A 169 -10.85 3.77 8.78
C GLU A 169 -11.82 2.59 8.91
N ASP A 170 -11.55 1.71 9.86
CA ASP A 170 -12.45 0.62 10.24
C ASP A 170 -12.82 0.72 11.73
N GLU A 171 -13.57 -0.26 12.26
CA GLU A 171 -13.98 -0.27 13.67
C GLU A 171 -12.80 -0.37 14.66
N GLN A 172 -11.64 -0.82 14.20
CA GLN A 172 -10.51 -1.20 15.03
C GLN A 172 -9.26 -0.33 14.82
N LEU A 173 -9.07 0.28 13.65
CA LEU A 173 -7.92 1.13 13.36
C LEU A 173 -8.24 2.30 12.44
N VAL A 174 -7.32 3.27 12.44
CA VAL A 174 -7.21 4.34 11.46
C VAL A 174 -5.84 4.27 10.79
N LEU A 175 -5.80 4.37 9.46
CA LEU A 175 -4.58 4.54 8.69
C LEU A 175 -4.59 5.90 7.99
N LYS A 176 -3.61 6.73 8.34
CA LYS A 176 -3.38 8.04 7.73
C LYS A 176 -2.05 8.06 6.99
N ALA A 177 -1.92 8.92 5.99
CA ALA A 177 -0.63 9.31 5.43
C ALA A 177 -0.29 10.75 5.79
N PHE A 178 1.00 11.06 5.80
CA PHE A 178 1.51 12.42 5.99
C PHE A 178 2.66 12.70 5.02
N ARG A 179 2.91 13.98 4.79
CA ARG A 179 3.88 14.45 3.80
C ARG A 179 5.32 14.38 4.35
N LEU A 180 6.25 13.88 3.54
CA LEU A 180 7.69 13.90 3.79
C LEU A 180 8.40 14.74 2.74
N PHE A 181 9.53 15.35 3.14
CA PHE A 181 10.46 15.99 2.21
C PHE A 181 11.46 14.97 1.66
N HIS A 182 11.58 14.87 0.34
CA HIS A 182 12.51 13.96 -0.36
C HIS A 182 12.83 14.49 -1.78
N ARG A 183 13.66 13.80 -2.55
CA ARG A 183 13.98 14.18 -3.95
C ARG A 183 12.73 14.27 -4.84
N ILE A 184 11.82 13.31 -4.69
CA ILE A 184 10.45 13.39 -5.23
C ILE A 184 9.46 13.35 -4.08
N PRO A 185 8.21 13.81 -4.23
CA PRO A 185 7.22 13.76 -3.16
C PRO A 185 7.09 12.36 -2.56
N SER A 186 7.15 12.29 -1.23
CA SER A 186 7.11 11.05 -0.47
C SER A 186 6.15 11.14 0.71
N PHE A 187 5.59 10.00 1.09
CA PHE A 187 4.61 9.89 2.16
C PHE A 187 5.09 8.93 3.25
N GLY A 188 4.85 9.31 4.50
CA GLY A 188 4.87 8.40 5.64
C GLY A 188 3.46 7.90 5.94
N PHE A 189 3.35 6.74 6.59
CA PHE A 189 2.08 6.15 6.99
C PHE A 189 2.03 5.95 8.50
N VAL A 190 0.88 6.28 9.08
CA VAL A 190 0.56 6.06 10.50
C VAL A 190 -0.57 5.05 10.57
N VAL A 191 -0.33 3.92 11.23
CA VAL A 191 -1.35 2.92 11.55
C VAL A 191 -1.62 3.01 13.05
N GLU A 192 -2.83 3.43 13.41
CA GLU A 192 -3.25 3.64 14.79
C GLU A 192 -4.40 2.71 15.15
N GLU A 193 -4.21 1.85 16.15
CA GLU A 193 -5.28 1.01 16.70
C GLU A 193 -6.20 1.86 17.60
N LYS A 194 -7.50 1.82 17.32
CA LYS A 194 -8.51 2.53 18.10
C LYS A 194 -8.54 2.01 19.55
N PRO A 195 -8.86 2.87 20.54
CA PRO A 195 -9.01 2.44 21.92
C PRO A 195 -10.00 1.28 22.03
N ARG A 196 -9.57 0.19 22.67
CA ARG A 196 -10.45 -0.95 22.95
C ARG A 196 -11.09 -0.79 24.31
N THR A 197 -12.34 -1.23 24.43
CA THR A 197 -12.98 -1.41 25.73
C THR A 197 -12.10 -2.31 26.61
N GLY A 198 -11.72 -1.80 27.78
CA GLY A 198 -10.94 -2.56 28.75
C GLY A 198 -11.68 -3.84 29.15
N LYS A 199 -10.93 -4.91 29.44
CA LYS A 199 -11.53 -6.10 30.05
C LYS A 199 -11.95 -5.77 31.48
N LEU A 200 -13.06 -6.35 31.92
CA LEU A 200 -13.45 -6.26 33.32
C LEU A 200 -12.29 -6.76 34.19
N ASN A 201 -11.86 -5.93 35.14
CA ASN A 201 -10.89 -6.37 36.13
C ASN A 201 -11.62 -7.25 37.16
N VAL A 202 -11.67 -8.54 36.87
CA VAL A 202 -12.35 -9.55 37.70
C VAL A 202 -11.82 -9.54 39.14
N GLN A 203 -10.52 -9.28 39.32
CA GLN A 203 -9.94 -9.21 40.66
C GLN A 203 -10.49 -8.02 41.44
N LYS A 204 -10.46 -6.83 40.83
CA LYS A 204 -11.02 -5.61 41.44
C LYS A 204 -12.52 -5.74 41.71
N LEU A 205 -13.25 -6.46 40.86
CA LEU A 205 -14.67 -6.73 41.09
C LEU A 205 -14.86 -7.63 42.32
N LYS A 206 -14.10 -8.72 42.44
CA LYS A 206 -14.12 -9.61 43.62
C LYS A 206 -13.73 -8.88 44.91
N ASP A 207 -12.79 -7.95 44.83
CA ASP A 207 -12.35 -7.14 45.98
C ASP A 207 -13.45 -6.16 46.46
N LEU A 208 -14.47 -5.88 45.62
CA LEU A 208 -15.59 -4.98 45.92
C LEU A 208 -16.84 -5.71 46.45
N GLY A 209 -16.86 -7.05 46.49
CA GLY A 209 -17.98 -7.88 46.94
C GLY A 209 -18.93 -8.32 45.83
#